data_AF-A0A534RED0-F1
#
_entry.id   AF-A0A534RED0-F1
#
_cell.length_a   1.000
_cell.length_b   1.000
_cell.length_c   1.000
_cell.angle_alpha   90.00
_cell.angle_beta   90.00
_cell.angle_gamma   90.00
#
_symmetry.space_group_name_H-M   'P 1'
#
loop_
_entity.id
_entity.type
_entity.pdbx_description
1 polymer ?
#
loop_
_entity_poly.entity_id
_entity_poly.type
_entity_poly.pdbx_seq_one_letter_code
_entity_poly.pdbx_strand_id
1 'polypeptide(L)'
;MVHHRVRSGAAVRLDRLDPGDTGKHADEETARAKLARDIERLAKLQDVLYAERRHAVLIVLQGMDTSGKDGTVKHVMSGVNPSGCEVVPFKVPTDEEAAHDFLWRAHRAAPRRGHITIFNRSHYEDVLVTRVHRTVPRS
;
A
#
# COMPACT_ATOMS: atom_id res chain seq x y z
N MET A 1 17.43 0.79 -10.09
CA MET A 1 16.51 0.38 -9.01
C MET A 1 15.25 -0.18 -9.68
N VAL A 2 15.20 -1.49 -10.02
CA VAL A 2 14.12 -2.07 -10.87
C VAL A 2 13.72 -3.51 -10.47
N HIS A 3 14.34 -4.14 -9.46
CA HIS A 3 14.20 -5.59 -9.25
C HIS A 3 12.78 -6.08 -8.91
N HIS A 4 11.95 -5.30 -8.22
CA HIS A 4 10.62 -5.75 -7.74
C HIS A 4 9.44 -5.18 -8.54
N ARG A 5 9.69 -4.48 -9.67
CA ARG A 5 8.61 -3.88 -10.46
C ARG A 5 8.05 -4.88 -11.47
N VAL A 6 6.79 -5.28 -11.27
CA VAL A 6 6.01 -6.00 -12.30
C VAL A 6 5.72 -5.04 -13.47
N ARG A 7 6.06 -5.45 -14.69
CA ARG A 7 5.78 -4.66 -15.91
C ARG A 7 4.35 -4.88 -16.37
N SER A 8 3.74 -3.83 -16.92
CA SER A 8 2.41 -3.93 -17.53
C SER A 8 2.40 -4.99 -18.63
N GLY A 9 1.35 -5.82 -18.66
CA GLY A 9 1.18 -6.93 -19.61
C GLY A 9 2.08 -8.16 -19.36
N ALA A 10 2.97 -8.12 -18.38
CA ALA A 10 3.81 -9.28 -18.06
C ALA A 10 3.04 -10.33 -17.26
N ALA A 11 3.20 -11.60 -17.62
CA ALA A 11 2.73 -12.70 -16.79
C ALA A 11 3.56 -12.76 -15.49
N VAL A 12 2.89 -12.75 -14.34
CA VAL A 12 3.52 -12.84 -13.03
C VAL A 12 3.51 -14.29 -12.56
N ARG A 13 4.68 -14.75 -12.09
CA ARG A 13 4.91 -16.08 -11.55
C ARG A 13 5.42 -15.93 -10.12
N LEU A 14 4.50 -16.03 -9.15
CA LEU A 14 4.82 -15.83 -7.74
C LEU A 14 5.79 -16.88 -7.20
N ASP A 15 5.78 -18.09 -7.77
CA ASP A 15 6.71 -19.18 -7.47
C ASP A 15 8.18 -18.85 -7.82
N ARG A 16 8.41 -17.79 -8.60
CA ARG A 16 9.75 -17.31 -8.96
C ARG A 16 10.20 -16.12 -8.10
N LEU A 17 9.37 -15.68 -7.15
CA LEU A 17 9.70 -14.59 -6.23
C LEU A 17 10.00 -15.20 -4.86
N ASP A 18 11.27 -15.17 -4.47
CA ASP A 18 11.72 -15.71 -3.20
C ASP A 18 11.31 -14.78 -2.04
N PRO A 19 10.50 -15.24 -1.06
CA PRO A 19 10.17 -14.47 0.13
C PRO A 19 11.37 -14.18 1.04
N GLY A 20 12.47 -14.94 0.90
CA GLY A 20 13.71 -14.76 1.65
C GLY A 20 14.71 -13.77 1.01
N ASP A 21 14.37 -13.18 -0.15
CA ASP A 21 15.24 -12.22 -0.83
C ASP A 21 15.46 -10.95 0.03
N THR A 22 16.72 -10.65 0.35
CA THR A 22 17.14 -9.45 1.09
C THR A 22 17.58 -8.31 0.17
N GLY A 23 17.48 -8.49 -1.15
CA GLY A 23 17.83 -7.50 -2.14
C GLY A 23 19.32 -7.13 -2.10
N LYS A 24 19.61 -5.84 -1.94
CA LYS A 24 21.00 -5.32 -1.91
C LYS A 24 21.52 -5.08 -0.49
N HIS A 25 20.81 -5.54 0.53
CA HIS A 25 21.17 -5.30 1.91
C HIS A 25 22.14 -6.39 2.38
N ALA A 26 23.36 -5.98 2.72
CA ALA A 26 24.42 -6.89 3.17
C ALA A 26 24.14 -7.45 4.58
N ASP A 27 23.63 -6.60 5.46
CA ASP A 27 23.34 -6.92 6.85
C ASP A 27 22.20 -6.03 7.39
N GLU A 28 21.66 -6.44 8.53
CA GLU A 28 20.54 -5.77 9.18
C GLU A 28 20.90 -4.37 9.70
N GLU A 29 22.11 -4.17 10.21
CA GLU A 29 22.56 -2.89 10.78
C GLU A 29 22.59 -1.80 9.70
N THR A 30 23.20 -2.10 8.55
CA THR A 30 23.26 -1.24 7.38
C THR A 30 21.87 -0.96 6.83
N ALA A 31 20.99 -1.95 6.80
CA ALA A 31 19.60 -1.78 6.37
C ALA A 31 18.81 -0.85 7.30
N ARG A 32 18.94 -1.02 8.64
CA ARG A 32 18.31 -0.15 9.64
C ARG A 32 18.82 1.29 9.55
N ALA A 33 20.13 1.48 9.39
CA ALA A 33 20.72 2.81 9.20
C ALA A 33 20.21 3.48 7.91
N LYS A 34 20.04 2.72 6.83
CA LYS A 34 19.45 3.24 5.59
C LYS A 34 17.98 3.61 5.77
N LEU A 35 17.20 2.76 6.45
CA LEU A 35 15.79 3.01 6.73
C LEU A 35 15.60 4.31 7.50
N ALA A 36 16.42 4.57 8.53
CA ALA A 36 16.36 5.82 9.28
C ALA A 36 16.56 7.06 8.38
N ARG A 37 17.58 7.02 7.51
CA ARG A 37 17.84 8.11 6.54
C ARG A 37 16.68 8.29 5.55
N ASP A 38 16.08 7.20 5.09
CA ASP A 38 14.96 7.25 4.16
C ASP A 38 13.69 7.80 4.83
N ILE A 39 13.46 7.49 6.11
CA ILE A 39 12.35 8.05 6.90
C ILE A 39 12.49 9.57 7.05
N GLU A 40 13.69 10.07 7.38
CA GLU A 40 13.94 11.52 7.44
C GLU A 40 13.72 12.20 6.10
N ARG A 41 14.14 11.55 5.00
CA ARG A 41 13.89 12.06 3.65
C ARG A 41 12.41 12.04 3.30
N LEU A 42 11.68 10.98 3.67
CA LEU A 42 10.25 10.85 3.44
C LEU A 42 9.48 11.97 4.16
N ALA A 43 9.84 12.28 5.40
CA ALA A 43 9.24 13.38 6.17
C ALA A 43 9.35 14.71 5.41
N LYS A 44 10.56 15.08 4.97
CA LYS A 44 10.81 16.31 4.20
C LYS A 44 10.02 16.33 2.88
N LEU A 45 9.94 15.21 2.18
CA LEU A 45 9.17 15.11 0.93
C LEU A 45 7.67 15.21 1.18
N GLN A 46 7.17 14.68 2.29
CA GLN A 46 5.77 14.79 2.66
C GLN A 46 5.40 16.24 3.03
N ASP A 47 6.29 16.99 3.67
CA ASP A 47 6.09 18.43 3.90
C ASP A 47 5.95 19.21 2.59
N VAL A 48 6.83 18.91 1.61
CA VAL A 48 6.74 19.52 0.27
C VAL A 48 5.42 19.14 -0.42
N LEU A 49 5.05 17.86 -0.40
CA LEU A 49 3.78 17.38 -0.96
C LEU A 49 2.59 18.14 -0.36
N TYR A 50 2.57 18.26 0.96
CA TYR A 50 1.49 18.90 1.71
C TYR A 50 1.40 20.41 1.44
N ALA A 51 2.55 21.08 1.34
CA ALA A 51 2.61 22.51 1.03
C ALA A 51 2.21 22.79 -0.43
N GLU A 52 2.66 21.97 -1.39
CA GLU A 52 2.44 22.19 -2.81
C GLU A 52 0.98 21.97 -3.22
N ARG A 53 0.28 21.00 -2.60
CA ARG A 53 -1.13 20.64 -2.91
C ARG A 53 -1.43 20.42 -4.39
N ARG A 54 -0.44 19.97 -5.17
CA ARG A 54 -0.59 19.63 -6.59
C ARG A 54 -0.74 18.14 -6.81
N HIS A 55 0.04 17.34 -6.10
CA HIS A 55 0.06 15.89 -6.20
C HIS A 55 -0.63 15.24 -5.00
N ALA A 56 -1.00 13.97 -5.16
CA ALA A 56 -1.51 13.10 -4.12
C ALA A 56 -0.82 11.74 -4.26
N VAL A 57 -0.64 11.02 -3.16
CA VAL A 57 0.05 9.72 -3.17
C VAL A 57 -0.87 8.67 -2.56
N LEU A 58 -1.16 7.62 -3.33
CA LEU A 58 -1.87 6.44 -2.85
C LEU A 58 -0.87 5.28 -2.73
N ILE A 59 -0.78 4.70 -1.54
CA ILE A 59 0.01 3.51 -1.27
C ILE A 59 -0.96 2.36 -0.99
N VAL A 60 -0.88 1.28 -1.76
CA VAL A 60 -1.72 0.09 -1.54
C VAL A 60 -0.85 -1.03 -0.98
N LEU A 61 -1.20 -1.51 0.22
CA LEU A 61 -0.57 -2.66 0.85
C LEU A 61 -1.50 -3.86 0.75
N GLN A 62 -1.06 -4.87 -0.01
CA GLN A 62 -1.73 -6.15 -0.13
C GLN A 62 -0.80 -7.30 0.23
N GLY A 63 -1.37 -8.34 0.84
CA GLY A 63 -0.64 -9.53 1.27
C GLY A 63 -1.49 -10.41 2.18
N MET A 64 -1.03 -11.64 2.40
CA MET A 64 -1.69 -12.60 3.28
C MET A 64 -1.85 -12.08 4.71
N ASP A 65 -2.73 -12.70 5.49
CA ASP A 65 -2.76 -12.44 6.93
C ASP A 65 -1.39 -12.73 7.54
N THR A 66 -1.00 -11.91 8.53
CA THR A 66 0.33 -11.93 9.16
C THR A 66 1.53 -11.55 8.25
N SER A 67 1.30 -11.06 7.02
CA SER A 67 2.37 -10.68 6.09
C SER A 67 3.16 -9.40 6.46
N GLY A 68 2.96 -8.84 7.65
CA GLY A 68 3.71 -7.65 8.12
C GLY A 68 3.22 -6.29 7.58
N LYS A 69 2.01 -6.19 7.02
CA LYS A 69 1.45 -4.91 6.51
C LYS A 69 1.43 -3.82 7.59
N ASP A 70 0.91 -4.14 8.78
CA ASP A 70 0.79 -3.18 9.87
C ASP A 70 2.16 -2.71 10.39
N GLY A 71 3.12 -3.63 10.49
CA GLY A 71 4.50 -3.32 10.85
C GLY A 71 5.15 -2.40 9.82
N THR A 72 4.93 -2.67 8.53
CA THR A 72 5.44 -1.83 7.43
C THR A 72 4.93 -0.40 7.54
N VAL A 73 3.61 -0.21 7.76
CA VAL A 73 3.03 1.13 7.97
C VAL A 73 3.67 1.80 9.17
N LYS A 74 3.72 1.10 10.32
CA LYS A 74 4.25 1.64 11.57
C LYS A 74 5.70 2.12 11.43
N HIS A 75 6.56 1.33 10.78
CA HIS A 75 7.98 1.65 10.67
C HIS A 75 8.28 2.70 9.60
N VAL A 76 7.73 2.53 8.39
CA VAL A 76 8.03 3.42 7.25
C VAL A 76 7.42 4.80 7.44
N MET A 77 6.25 4.90 8.06
CA MET A 77 5.53 6.17 8.24
C MET A 77 5.83 6.86 9.57
N SER A 78 6.75 6.33 10.38
CA SER A 78 7.05 6.83 11.74
C SER A 78 7.51 8.30 11.80
N GLY A 79 8.11 8.82 10.73
CA GLY A 79 8.56 10.22 10.64
C GLY A 79 7.61 11.16 9.90
N VAL A 80 6.48 10.66 9.41
CA VAL A 80 5.55 11.44 8.57
C VAL A 80 4.59 12.25 9.44
N ASN A 81 4.27 13.49 9.03
CA ASN A 81 3.30 14.30 9.75
C ASN A 81 1.89 13.69 9.61
N PRO A 82 1.21 13.32 10.71
CA PRO A 82 -0.11 12.67 10.65
C PRO A 82 -1.18 13.55 10.01
N SER A 83 -0.98 14.87 9.96
CA SER A 83 -1.94 15.79 9.29
C SER A 83 -1.96 15.62 7.77
N GLY A 84 -0.91 15.04 7.18
CA GLY A 84 -0.78 14.82 5.74
C GLY A 84 -0.82 13.35 5.32
N CYS A 85 -1.06 12.43 6.26
CA CYS A 85 -1.04 10.99 6.01
C CYS A 85 -2.17 10.28 6.76
N GLU A 86 -2.91 9.44 6.05
CA GLU A 86 -3.97 8.62 6.65
C GLU A 86 -3.84 7.15 6.25
N VAL A 87 -4.33 6.25 7.10
CA VAL A 87 -4.38 4.82 6.85
C VAL A 87 -5.84 4.39 6.81
N VAL A 88 -6.25 3.81 5.68
CA VAL A 88 -7.61 3.32 5.46
C VAL A 88 -7.59 1.79 5.42
N PRO A 89 -8.08 1.12 6.48
CA PRO A 89 -8.21 -0.33 6.47
C PRO A 89 -9.47 -0.77 5.71
N PHE A 90 -9.32 -1.70 4.77
CA PHE A 90 -10.47 -2.32 4.09
C PHE A 90 -10.83 -3.63 4.77
N LYS A 91 -12.00 -3.67 5.39
CA LYS A 91 -12.58 -4.88 6.02
C LYS A 91 -13.75 -5.40 5.16
N VAL A 92 -14.48 -6.36 5.71
CA VAL A 92 -15.78 -6.79 5.16
C VAL A 92 -16.65 -5.54 4.92
N PRO A 93 -17.25 -5.37 3.73
CA PRO A 93 -18.12 -4.23 3.44
C PRO A 93 -19.29 -4.14 4.43
N THR A 94 -19.68 -2.93 4.79
CA THR A 94 -20.96 -2.69 5.49
C THR A 94 -22.14 -2.82 4.54
N ASP A 95 -23.36 -2.88 5.06
CA ASP A 95 -24.58 -2.94 4.22
C ASP A 95 -24.68 -1.75 3.27
N GLU A 96 -24.28 -0.55 3.71
CA GLU A 96 -24.23 0.65 2.87
C GLU A 96 -23.18 0.49 1.75
N GLU A 97 -21.97 0.05 2.09
CA GLU A 97 -20.92 -0.17 1.10
C GLU A 97 -21.31 -1.25 0.08
N ALA A 98 -22.01 -2.30 0.52
CA ALA A 98 -22.49 -3.38 -0.33
C ALA A 98 -23.68 -2.98 -1.22
N ALA A 99 -24.38 -1.89 -0.89
CA ALA A 99 -25.44 -1.32 -1.73
C ALA A 99 -24.89 -0.50 -2.92
N HIS A 100 -23.59 -0.23 -2.95
CA HIS A 100 -22.88 0.44 -4.04
C HIS A 100 -21.99 -0.55 -4.82
N ASP A 101 -21.41 -0.09 -5.93
CA ASP A 101 -20.36 -0.86 -6.60
C ASP A 101 -19.10 -0.94 -5.72
N PHE A 102 -18.31 -2.01 -5.88
CA PHE A 102 -17.16 -2.28 -5.01
C PHE A 102 -16.06 -1.20 -5.05
N LEU A 103 -15.99 -0.39 -6.11
CA LEU A 103 -15.03 0.71 -6.22
C LEU A 103 -15.49 1.96 -5.46
N TRP A 104 -16.79 2.10 -5.18
CA TRP A 104 -17.34 3.28 -4.53
C TRP A 104 -16.61 3.64 -3.23
N ARG A 105 -16.49 2.68 -2.29
CA ARG A 105 -15.80 2.92 -1.01
C ARG A 105 -14.31 3.21 -1.17
N ALA A 106 -13.67 2.58 -2.17
CA ALA A 106 -12.26 2.77 -2.45
C ALA A 106 -11.98 4.14 -3.08
N HIS A 107 -12.84 4.58 -4.00
CA HIS A 107 -12.73 5.88 -4.63
C HIS A 107 -13.02 7.00 -3.62
N ARG A 108 -14.01 6.82 -2.74
CA ARG A 108 -14.30 7.76 -1.64
C ARG A 108 -13.10 7.96 -0.70
N ALA A 109 -12.28 6.92 -0.52
CA ALA A 109 -11.07 6.95 0.30
C ALA A 109 -9.81 7.40 -0.46
N ALA A 110 -9.89 7.78 -1.74
CA ALA A 110 -8.72 8.21 -2.49
C ALA A 110 -8.09 9.49 -1.90
N PRO A 111 -6.75 9.65 -1.96
CA PRO A 111 -6.08 10.77 -1.33
C PRO A 111 -6.48 12.09 -1.99
N ARG A 112 -6.75 13.09 -1.17
CA ARG A 112 -6.83 14.49 -1.64
C ARG A 112 -5.44 15.03 -1.97
N ARG A 113 -5.38 16.11 -2.76
CA ARG A 113 -4.09 16.75 -3.09
C ARG A 113 -3.37 17.22 -1.82
N GLY A 114 -2.06 16.97 -1.78
CA GLY A 114 -1.18 17.19 -0.65
C GLY A 114 -1.12 16.04 0.36
N HIS A 115 -1.87 14.96 0.15
CA HIS A 115 -1.99 13.87 1.12
C HIS A 115 -1.41 12.56 0.60
N ILE A 116 -0.98 11.76 1.57
CA ILE A 116 -0.69 10.34 1.44
C ILE A 116 -1.87 9.57 2.04
N THR A 117 -2.45 8.66 1.27
CA THR A 117 -3.41 7.68 1.80
C THR A 117 -2.84 6.29 1.63
N ILE A 118 -2.88 5.50 2.70
CA ILE A 118 -2.39 4.13 2.73
C ILE A 118 -3.58 3.19 2.84
N PHE A 119 -3.84 2.43 1.79
CA PHE A 119 -4.83 1.36 1.80
C PHE A 119 -4.20 0.11 2.41
N ASN A 120 -4.65 -0.27 3.62
CA ASN A 120 -4.30 -1.53 4.26
C ASN A 120 -5.38 -2.57 3.94
N ARG A 121 -5.07 -3.48 3.00
CA ARG A 121 -6.05 -4.08 2.08
C ARG A 121 -6.70 -3.00 1.19
N SER A 122 -7.43 -3.37 0.15
CA SER A 122 -7.95 -2.41 -0.85
C SER A 122 -9.06 -3.01 -1.71
N HIS A 123 -9.48 -2.30 -2.76
CA HIS A 123 -10.37 -2.82 -3.82
C HIS A 123 -9.87 -4.11 -4.49
N TYR A 124 -8.59 -4.49 -4.32
CA TYR A 124 -8.12 -5.81 -4.74
C TYR A 124 -8.81 -6.97 -3.99
N GLU A 125 -9.31 -6.76 -2.77
CA GLU A 125 -10.09 -7.78 -2.03
C GLU A 125 -11.29 -8.27 -2.84
N ASP A 126 -11.96 -7.35 -3.53
CA ASP A 126 -13.18 -7.59 -4.31
C ASP A 126 -12.93 -8.30 -5.65
N VAL A 127 -11.66 -8.57 -5.99
CA VAL A 127 -11.25 -9.45 -7.10
C VAL A 127 -10.40 -10.63 -6.66
N LEU A 128 -10.04 -10.70 -5.37
CA LEU A 128 -9.30 -11.80 -4.74
C LEU A 128 -10.26 -12.75 -4.03
N VAL A 129 -10.88 -12.30 -2.94
CA VAL A 129 -11.74 -13.11 -2.05
C VAL A 129 -13.00 -13.54 -2.80
N THR A 130 -13.64 -12.63 -3.51
CA THR A 130 -14.85 -12.91 -4.32
C THR A 130 -14.59 -13.96 -5.40
N ARG A 131 -13.40 -13.96 -6.01
CA ARG A 131 -12.98 -14.94 -7.01
C ARG A 131 -12.70 -16.30 -6.39
N VAL A 132 -12.06 -16.34 -5.22
CA VAL A 132 -11.80 -17.58 -4.48
C VAL A 132 -13.11 -18.23 -4.03
N HIS A 133 -14.04 -17.45 -3.48
CA HIS A 133 -15.35 -17.93 -3.03
C HIS A 133 -16.41 -18.03 -4.14
N ARG A 134 -16.05 -17.70 -5.39
CA ARG A 134 -16.94 -17.74 -6.57
C ARG A 134 -18.25 -16.95 -6.40
N THR A 135 -18.21 -15.85 -5.67
CA THR A 135 -19.39 -15.02 -5.40
C THR A 135 -19.70 -14.04 -6.54
N VAL A 136 -18.88 -14.00 -7.59
CA VAL A 136 -19.09 -13.22 -8.82
C VAL A 136 -18.94 -14.09 -10.08
N PRO A 137 -19.68 -13.82 -11.18
CA PRO A 137 -19.55 -14.53 -12.45
C PRO A 137 -18.12 -14.47 -13.01
N ARG A 138 -17.69 -15.53 -13.71
CA ARG A 138 -16.42 -15.52 -14.44
C ARG A 138 -16.54 -14.64 -15.70
N SER A 139 -15.67 -13.65 -15.82
CA SER A 139 -15.42 -12.88 -17.05
C SER A 139 -14.61 -13.69 -18.06
#